data_AF-A0A9E5SRE4-F1
#
_entry.id   AF-A0A9E5SRE4-F1
#
_cell.length_a   1.000
_cell.length_b   1.000
_cell.length_c   1.000
_cell.angle_alpha   90.00
_cell.angle_beta   90.00
_cell.angle_gamma   90.00
#
_symmetry.space_group_name_H-M   'P 1'
#
loop_
_entity.id
_entity.type
_entity.pdbx_description
1 polymer ?
#
loop_
_entity_poly.entity_id
_entity_poly.type
_entity_poly.pdbx_seq_one_letter_code
_entity_poly.pdbx_strand_id
1 'polypeptide(L)'
;FTRGGSFAELSGVVASLNAGDAVAVLTGVAAFMSCANAVTSTAVSREGKQLYFMKYIPMPIRKQLMAKVYTGMLLSAMGTVLLIVLALAMGVGVLTALLALALSLPAVAAGSLVGMLIDASRPKLDWLNEQQAIKQNVNVLLHMLAGVLIGAAVIAPVMLLRMSLAGAAAYIAVLLGLLTLVFLSGMRGATSRIETMDA
;
A
#
# COMPACT_ATOMS: atom_id res chain seq x y z
N PHE A 1 9.71 -15.78 29.96
CA PHE A 1 9.35 -15.48 28.56
C PHE A 1 9.39 -16.77 27.74
N THR A 2 8.23 -17.41 27.63
CA THR A 2 7.98 -18.66 26.91
C THR A 2 8.02 -18.44 25.39
N ARG A 3 9.23 -18.43 24.80
CA ARG A 3 9.42 -18.22 23.35
C ARG A 3 8.81 -19.32 22.45
N GLY A 4 8.56 -20.52 22.99
CA GLY A 4 7.99 -21.63 22.21
C GLY A 4 6.46 -21.61 22.11
N GLY A 5 5.75 -21.07 23.11
CA GLY A 5 4.27 -21.10 23.15
C GLY A 5 3.63 -20.14 22.16
N SER A 6 4.07 -18.89 22.13
CA SER A 6 3.41 -17.84 21.33
C SER A 6 3.50 -18.06 19.82
N PHE A 7 4.63 -18.55 19.31
CA PHE A 7 4.77 -18.84 17.87
C PHE A 7 3.98 -20.08 17.46
N ALA A 8 3.93 -21.12 18.31
CA ALA A 8 3.15 -22.32 18.07
C ALA A 8 1.63 -22.06 18.15
N GLU A 9 1.19 -21.16 19.04
CA GLU A 9 -0.19 -20.71 19.10
C GLU A 9 -0.58 -19.92 17.84
N LEU A 10 0.28 -18.99 17.39
CA LEU A 10 0.04 -18.21 16.17
C LEU A 10 0.05 -19.08 14.91
N SER A 11 0.98 -20.03 14.79
CA SER A 11 0.99 -20.97 13.67
C SER A 11 -0.23 -21.88 13.69
N GLY A 12 -0.70 -22.30 14.87
CA GLY A 12 -1.94 -23.06 15.03
C GLY A 12 -3.18 -22.28 14.57
N VAL A 13 -3.28 -21.00 14.94
CA VAL A 13 -4.38 -20.13 14.49
C VAL A 13 -4.32 -19.94 12.97
N VAL A 14 -3.15 -19.63 12.42
CA VAL A 14 -2.99 -19.41 10.97
C VAL A 14 -3.27 -20.69 10.18
N ALA A 15 -2.86 -21.85 10.68
CA ALA A 15 -3.14 -23.14 10.06
C ALA A 15 -4.63 -23.53 10.13
N SER A 16 -5.37 -23.02 11.12
CA SER A 16 -6.82 -23.25 11.26
C SER A 16 -7.67 -22.40 10.30
N LEU A 17 -7.10 -21.38 9.66
CA LEU A 17 -7.82 -20.53 8.73
C LEU A 17 -8.15 -21.28 7.44
N ASN A 18 -9.35 -21.07 6.92
CA ASN A 18 -9.68 -21.55 5.58
C ASN A 18 -8.77 -20.85 4.55
N ALA A 19 -8.53 -21.52 3.43
CA ALA A 19 -7.71 -20.98 2.34
C ALA A 19 -8.17 -19.57 1.88
N GLY A 20 -9.49 -19.32 1.82
CA GLY A 20 -10.04 -18.02 1.45
C GLY A 20 -9.74 -16.92 2.49
N ASP A 21 -9.89 -17.24 3.77
CA ASP A 21 -9.62 -16.32 4.88
C ASP A 21 -8.11 -16.00 4.96
N ALA A 22 -7.26 -17.02 4.79
CA ALA A 22 -5.81 -16.84 4.77
C ALA A 22 -5.37 -15.90 3.63
N VAL A 23 -5.91 -16.07 2.42
CA VAL A 23 -5.61 -15.18 1.28
C VAL A 23 -6.06 -13.75 1.54
N ALA A 24 -7.24 -13.56 2.12
CA ALA A 24 -7.76 -12.23 2.45
C ALA A 24 -6.91 -11.54 3.53
N VAL A 25 -6.53 -12.27 4.59
CA VAL A 25 -5.67 -11.74 5.66
C VAL A 25 -4.30 -11.36 5.10
N LEU A 26 -3.64 -12.24 4.36
CA LEU A 26 -2.32 -11.96 3.80
C LEU A 26 -2.34 -10.76 2.86
N THR A 27 -3.36 -10.68 2.01
CA THR A 27 -3.52 -9.56 1.06
C THR A 27 -3.87 -8.26 1.77
N GLY A 28 -4.75 -8.31 2.79
CA GLY A 28 -5.11 -7.14 3.59
C GLY A 28 -3.95 -6.59 4.42
N VAL A 29 -3.13 -7.47 5.01
CA VAL A 29 -1.91 -7.06 5.71
C VAL A 29 -0.89 -6.48 4.73
N ALA A 30 -0.73 -7.08 3.54
CA ALA A 30 0.12 -6.52 2.49
C ALA A 30 -0.35 -5.11 2.05
N ALA A 31 -1.66 -4.91 1.92
CA ALA A 31 -2.25 -3.60 1.63
C ALA A 31 -1.90 -2.58 2.72
N PHE A 32 -2.04 -2.95 4.00
CA PHE A 32 -1.65 -2.09 5.12
C PHE A 32 -0.14 -1.78 5.10
N MET A 33 0.72 -2.79 4.93
CA MET A 33 2.18 -2.62 4.87
C MET A 33 2.60 -1.69 3.72
N SER A 34 1.91 -1.73 2.59
CA SER A 34 2.17 -0.84 1.46
C SER A 34 1.84 0.64 1.76
N CYS A 35 0.95 0.89 2.72
CA CYS A 35 0.56 2.22 3.14
C CYS A 35 1.25 2.68 4.43
N ALA A 36 1.80 1.74 5.20
CA ALA A 36 2.57 2.02 6.40
C ALA A 36 3.95 2.61 6.11
N ASN A 37 4.43 2.51 4.86
CA ASN A 37 5.66 3.18 4.45
C ASN A 37 5.38 4.63 4.01
N ALA A 38 6.15 5.56 4.54
CA ALA A 38 6.03 6.98 4.23
C ALA A 38 6.68 7.37 2.89
N VAL A 39 6.98 6.40 2.00
CA VAL A 39 7.79 6.63 0.79
C VAL A 39 7.01 7.45 -0.23
N THR A 40 5.77 7.05 -0.52
CA THR A 40 4.93 7.75 -1.51
C THR A 40 4.16 8.92 -0.91
N SER A 41 3.73 8.83 0.36
CA SER A 41 2.97 9.86 1.07
C SER A 41 3.76 11.09 1.53
N THR A 42 5.08 11.10 1.29
CA THR A 42 5.93 12.27 1.53
C THR A 42 6.82 12.59 0.32
N ALA A 43 6.57 11.96 -0.83
CA ALA A 43 7.43 12.03 -1.99
C ALA A 43 7.53 13.43 -2.63
N VAL A 44 6.43 14.19 -2.62
CA VAL A 44 6.33 15.60 -3.04
C VAL A 44 6.70 16.51 -1.88
N SER A 45 6.24 16.21 -0.66
CA SER A 45 6.60 16.98 0.54
C SER A 45 8.12 17.08 0.76
N ARG A 46 8.88 16.04 0.40
CA ARG A 46 10.36 16.02 0.48
C ARG A 46 11.04 17.01 -0.45
N GLU A 47 10.40 17.45 -1.53
CA GLU A 47 10.95 18.47 -2.42
C GLU A 47 10.92 19.85 -1.75
N GLY A 48 9.99 20.08 -0.81
CA GLY A 48 9.92 21.30 -0.02
C GLY A 48 9.88 22.56 -0.90
N LYS A 49 10.66 23.57 -0.50
CA LYS A 49 10.82 24.82 -1.26
C LYS A 49 11.45 24.64 -2.64
N GLN A 50 12.06 23.49 -2.92
CA GLN A 50 12.68 23.20 -4.21
C GLN A 50 11.70 22.57 -5.23
N LEU A 51 10.40 22.50 -4.91
CA LEU A 51 9.37 21.97 -5.81
C LEU A 51 9.40 22.64 -7.20
N TYR A 52 9.76 23.93 -7.28
CA TYR A 52 9.90 24.64 -8.56
C TYR A 52 10.85 23.93 -9.52
N PHE A 53 11.89 23.26 -9.01
CA PHE A 53 12.88 22.56 -9.84
C PHE A 53 12.24 21.44 -10.66
N MET A 54 11.24 20.74 -10.12
CA MET A 54 10.49 19.71 -10.87
C MET A 54 9.83 20.26 -12.14
N LYS A 55 9.50 21.56 -12.18
CA LYS A 55 8.87 22.22 -13.34
C LYS A 55 9.88 22.60 -14.43
N TYR A 56 11.15 22.79 -14.09
CA TYR A 56 12.20 23.14 -15.05
C TYR A 56 12.77 21.92 -15.80
N ILE A 57 12.63 20.72 -15.22
CA ILE A 57 13.10 19.49 -15.86
C ILE A 57 12.29 19.27 -17.14
N PRO A 58 12.93 18.96 -18.30
CA PRO A 58 12.24 18.70 -19.57
C PRO A 58 11.55 17.32 -19.61
N MET A 59 10.87 16.94 -18.52
CA MET A 59 10.10 15.73 -18.37
C MET A 59 8.74 16.08 -17.78
N PRO A 60 7.62 15.56 -18.33
CA PRO A 60 6.30 15.84 -17.78
C PRO A 60 6.19 15.40 -16.31
N ILE A 61 5.60 16.25 -15.47
CA ILE A 61 5.48 16.03 -14.02
C ILE A 61 4.83 14.67 -13.72
N ARG A 62 3.84 14.25 -14.52
CA ARG A 62 3.21 12.93 -14.38
C ARG A 62 4.21 11.79 -14.41
N LYS A 63 5.21 11.83 -15.31
CA LYS A 63 6.24 10.78 -15.39
C LYS A 63 7.16 10.83 -14.17
N GLN A 64 7.50 12.03 -13.68
CA GLN A 64 8.29 12.20 -12.47
C GLN A 64 7.57 11.62 -11.23
N LEU A 65 6.27 11.89 -11.08
CA LEU A 65 5.47 11.32 -9.99
C LEU A 65 5.35 9.80 -10.10
N MET A 66 5.09 9.27 -11.30
CA MET A 66 5.03 7.81 -11.51
C MET A 66 6.35 7.13 -11.19
N ALA A 67 7.50 7.74 -11.53
CA ALA A 67 8.80 7.22 -11.14
C ALA A 67 8.93 7.07 -9.62
N LYS A 68 8.44 8.07 -8.86
CA LYS A 68 8.39 8.02 -7.39
C LYS A 68 7.38 7.00 -6.84
N VAL A 69 6.27 6.76 -7.55
CA VAL A 69 5.34 5.68 -7.18
C VAL A 69 6.00 4.32 -7.35
N TYR A 70 6.73 4.09 -8.45
CA TYR A 70 7.39 2.81 -8.69
C TYR A 70 8.44 2.48 -7.63
N THR A 71 9.18 3.45 -7.10
CA THR A 71 10.13 3.20 -6.00
C THR A 71 9.40 2.78 -4.72
N GLY A 72 8.24 3.39 -4.42
CA GLY A 72 7.38 2.96 -3.31
C GLY A 72 6.79 1.56 -3.52
N MET A 73 6.38 1.24 -4.75
CA MET A 73 5.88 -0.09 -5.10
C MET A 73 6.95 -1.16 -4.93
N LEU A 74 8.19 -0.91 -5.37
CA LEU A 74 9.31 -1.84 -5.21
C LEU A 74 9.58 -2.13 -3.72
N LEU A 75 9.65 -1.08 -2.90
CA LEU A 75 9.91 -1.22 -1.46
C LEU A 75 8.79 -1.99 -0.75
N SER A 76 7.54 -1.70 -1.11
CA SER A 76 6.36 -2.41 -0.60
C SER A 76 6.31 -3.87 -1.08
N ALA A 77 6.69 -4.14 -2.32
CA ALA A 77 6.74 -5.49 -2.88
C ALA A 77 7.78 -6.36 -2.14
N MET A 78 8.95 -5.80 -1.79
CA MET A 78 9.93 -6.50 -0.95
C MET A 78 9.34 -6.90 0.41
N GLY A 79 8.64 -5.98 1.08
CA GLY A 79 7.96 -6.27 2.35
C GLY A 79 6.89 -7.35 2.21
N THR A 80 6.19 -7.35 1.07
CA THR A 80 5.15 -8.35 0.77
C THR A 80 5.74 -9.73 0.52
N VAL A 81 6.87 -9.83 -0.18
CA VAL A 81 7.59 -11.10 -0.36
C VAL A 81 8.02 -11.67 0.99
N LEU A 82 8.55 -10.83 1.89
CA LEU A 82 8.92 -11.26 3.25
C LEU A 82 7.70 -11.79 4.03
N LEU A 83 6.55 -11.13 3.91
CA LEU A 83 5.29 -11.57 4.52
C LEU A 83 4.86 -12.95 3.99
N ILE A 84 4.99 -13.20 2.69
CA ILE A 84 4.64 -14.49 2.09
C ILE A 84 5.61 -15.59 2.52
N VAL A 85 6.91 -15.31 2.61
CA VAL A 85 7.91 -16.26 3.14
C VAL A 85 7.60 -16.62 4.59
N LEU A 86 7.21 -15.64 5.41
CA LEU A 86 6.78 -15.88 6.78
C LEU A 86 5.51 -16.74 6.83
N ALA A 87 4.52 -16.47 5.97
CA ALA A 87 3.29 -17.26 5.90
C ALA A 87 3.56 -18.74 5.56
N LEU A 88 4.47 -18.99 4.61
CA LEU A 88 4.92 -20.34 4.26
C LEU A 88 5.61 -21.02 5.45
N ALA A 89 6.47 -20.30 6.19
CA ALA A 89 7.12 -20.82 7.38
C ALA A 89 6.13 -21.14 8.52
N MET A 90 4.96 -20.49 8.55
CA MET A 90 3.88 -20.75 9.48
C MET A 90 2.96 -21.91 9.05
N GLY A 91 3.23 -22.57 7.91
CA GLY A 91 2.49 -23.73 7.44
C GLY A 91 1.32 -23.41 6.50
N VAL A 92 1.21 -22.19 5.99
CA VAL A 92 0.24 -21.86 4.94
C VAL A 92 0.58 -22.63 3.67
N GLY A 93 -0.43 -23.22 3.02
CA GLY A 93 -0.24 -23.97 1.78
C GLY A 93 0.43 -23.14 0.68
N VAL A 94 1.31 -23.77 -0.10
CA VAL A 94 2.08 -23.08 -1.15
C VAL A 94 1.16 -22.41 -2.17
N LEU A 95 0.09 -23.08 -2.59
CA LEU A 95 -0.86 -22.54 -3.56
C LEU A 95 -1.60 -21.30 -3.02
N THR A 96 -2.01 -21.33 -1.76
CA THR A 96 -2.66 -20.17 -1.09
C THR A 96 -1.70 -19.00 -0.94
N ALA A 97 -0.45 -19.27 -0.59
CA ALA A 97 0.59 -18.25 -0.46
C ALA A 97 0.91 -17.59 -1.82
N LEU A 98 1.02 -18.37 -2.90
CA LEU A 98 1.23 -17.84 -4.25
C LEU A 98 0.04 -17.02 -4.74
N LEU A 99 -1.18 -17.46 -4.45
CA LEU A 99 -2.40 -16.70 -4.80
C LEU A 99 -2.46 -15.38 -4.01
N ALA A 100 -2.14 -15.40 -2.71
CA ALA A 100 -2.04 -14.20 -1.91
C ALA A 100 -0.96 -13.24 -2.43
N LEU A 101 0.21 -13.77 -2.86
CA LEU A 101 1.24 -12.97 -3.49
C LEU A 101 0.72 -12.28 -4.76
N ALA A 102 0.04 -13.02 -5.66
CA ALA A 102 -0.51 -12.43 -6.88
C ALA A 102 -1.54 -11.33 -6.59
N LEU A 103 -2.42 -11.53 -5.60
CA LEU A 103 -3.44 -10.56 -5.19
C LEU A 103 -2.88 -9.37 -4.40
N SER A 104 -1.73 -9.55 -3.76
CA SER A 104 -1.04 -8.47 -3.03
C SER A 104 -0.37 -7.44 -3.95
N LEU A 105 -0.01 -7.82 -5.19
CA LEU A 105 0.57 -6.88 -6.17
C LEU A 105 -0.35 -5.69 -6.49
N PRO A 106 -1.63 -5.88 -6.85
CA PRO A 106 -2.55 -4.76 -7.03
C PRO A 106 -2.84 -4.01 -5.71
N ALA A 107 -2.78 -4.67 -4.54
CA ALA A 107 -2.85 -3.96 -3.25
C ALA A 107 -1.67 -3.00 -3.06
N VAL A 108 -0.45 -3.45 -3.36
CA VAL A 108 0.77 -2.62 -3.32
C VAL A 108 0.68 -1.44 -4.28
N ALA A 109 0.20 -1.68 -5.50
CA ALA A 109 -0.03 -0.62 -6.49
C ALA A 109 -1.05 0.40 -5.98
N ALA A 110 -2.19 -0.06 -5.46
CA ALA A 110 -3.24 0.80 -4.93
C ALA A 110 -2.73 1.64 -3.76
N GLY A 111 -2.07 1.01 -2.78
CA GLY A 111 -1.52 1.70 -1.63
C GLY A 111 -0.47 2.75 -2.00
N SER A 112 0.43 2.43 -2.92
CA SER A 112 1.46 3.37 -3.38
C SER A 112 0.85 4.59 -4.09
N LEU A 113 -0.16 4.35 -4.94
CA LEU A 113 -0.87 5.41 -5.65
C LEU A 113 -1.66 6.31 -4.71
N VAL A 114 -2.38 5.76 -3.72
CA VAL A 114 -3.12 6.55 -2.73
C VAL A 114 -2.19 7.45 -1.95
N GLY A 115 -1.04 6.95 -1.51
CA GLY A 115 -0.05 7.76 -0.80
C GLY A 115 0.40 8.96 -1.65
N MET A 116 0.69 8.73 -2.92
CA MET A 116 1.07 9.80 -3.85
C MET A 116 -0.08 10.79 -4.09
N LEU A 117 -1.32 10.33 -4.22
CA LEU A 117 -2.49 11.21 -4.37
C LEU A 117 -2.72 12.08 -3.14
N ILE A 118 -2.58 11.50 -1.94
CA ILE A 118 -2.67 12.24 -0.67
C ILE A 118 -1.61 13.33 -0.65
N ASP A 119 -0.35 12.97 -0.92
CA ASP A 119 0.75 13.92 -0.86
C ASP A 119 0.66 15.01 -1.94
N ALA A 120 0.32 14.66 -3.17
CA ALA A 120 0.11 15.62 -4.24
C ALA A 120 -1.12 16.53 -4.02
N SER A 121 -2.08 16.10 -3.21
CA SER A 121 -3.27 16.91 -2.90
C SER A 121 -3.01 17.94 -1.81
N ARG A 122 -2.12 17.65 -0.85
CA ARG A 122 -1.77 18.51 0.29
C ARG A 122 -0.28 18.37 0.62
N PRO A 123 0.63 18.79 -0.26
CA PRO A 123 2.06 18.63 0.01
C PRO A 123 2.48 19.57 1.14
N LYS A 124 3.29 19.07 2.06
CA LYS A 124 3.87 19.86 3.15
C LYS A 124 5.20 20.43 2.68
N LEU A 125 5.18 21.62 2.08
CA LEU A 125 6.37 22.26 1.49
C LEU A 125 7.17 23.10 2.50
N ASP A 126 6.50 23.71 3.48
CA ASP A 126 7.12 24.51 4.53
C ASP A 126 7.53 23.67 5.73
N TRP A 127 8.68 23.02 5.62
CA TRP A 127 9.33 22.34 6.74
C TRP A 127 10.64 23.04 7.12
N LEU A 128 10.92 23.15 8.42
CA LEU A 128 12.14 23.78 8.94
C LEU A 128 13.32 22.78 8.97
N ASN A 129 13.02 21.49 9.06
CA ASN A 129 13.99 20.41 9.05
C ASN A 129 13.41 19.21 8.29
N GLU A 130 14.24 18.44 7.60
CA GLU A 130 13.83 17.29 6.76
C GLU A 130 13.02 16.26 7.56
N GLN A 131 13.31 16.13 8.86
CA GLN A 131 12.55 15.26 9.75
C GLN A 131 11.07 15.68 9.88
N GLN A 132 10.76 16.97 9.79
CA GLN A 132 9.38 17.47 9.86
C GLN A 132 8.57 17.16 8.60
N ALA A 133 9.24 17.01 7.45
CA ALA A 133 8.62 16.60 6.19
C ALA A 133 8.11 15.15 6.24
N ILE A 134 8.71 14.33 7.10
CA ILE A 134 8.39 12.90 7.23
C ILE A 134 7.62 12.60 8.52
N LYS A 135 8.17 12.91 9.69
CA LYS A 135 7.61 12.47 11.00
C LYS A 135 6.44 13.30 11.50
N GLN A 136 6.35 14.57 11.10
CA GLN A 136 5.25 15.47 11.49
C GLN A 136 4.31 15.76 10.32
N ASN A 137 4.24 14.84 9.35
CA ASN A 137 3.40 14.99 8.18
C ASN A 137 2.12 14.17 8.35
N VAL A 138 0.99 14.88 8.43
CA VAL A 138 -0.34 14.26 8.57
C VAL A 138 -0.67 13.39 7.36
N ASN A 139 -0.03 13.61 6.20
CA ASN A 139 -0.19 12.76 5.01
C ASN A 139 0.23 11.30 5.29
N VAL A 140 1.23 11.07 6.13
CA VAL A 140 1.64 9.72 6.54
C VAL A 140 0.54 9.04 7.34
N LEU A 141 -0.09 9.77 8.27
CA LEU A 141 -1.20 9.26 9.06
C LEU A 141 -2.43 8.95 8.18
N LEU A 142 -2.76 9.85 7.24
CA LEU A 142 -3.86 9.63 6.29
C LEU A 142 -3.58 8.44 5.37
N HIS A 143 -2.32 8.26 4.96
CA HIS A 143 -1.91 7.12 4.15
C HIS A 143 -2.05 5.81 4.92
N MET A 144 -1.59 5.75 6.17
CA MET A 144 -1.80 4.61 7.05
C MET A 144 -3.29 4.29 7.25
N LEU A 145 -4.12 5.33 7.49
CA LEU A 145 -5.56 5.16 7.62
C LEU A 145 -6.18 4.58 6.33
N ALA A 146 -5.75 5.05 5.16
CA ALA A 146 -6.18 4.48 3.89
C ALA A 146 -5.78 3.01 3.75
N GLY A 147 -4.58 2.64 4.21
CA GLY A 147 -4.13 1.25 4.28
C GLY A 147 -5.02 0.37 5.16
N VAL A 148 -5.42 0.86 6.33
CA VAL A 148 -6.36 0.16 7.22
C VAL A 148 -7.71 -0.01 6.54
N LEU A 149 -8.24 1.01 5.88
CA LEU A 149 -9.53 0.95 5.18
C LEU A 149 -9.49 -0.03 4.00
N ILE A 150 -8.42 -0.02 3.19
CA ILE A 150 -8.25 -0.97 2.08
C ILE A 150 -8.12 -2.40 2.62
N GLY A 151 -7.30 -2.60 3.66
CA GLY A 151 -7.15 -3.90 4.31
C GLY A 151 -8.46 -4.41 4.89
N ALA A 152 -9.22 -3.57 5.58
CA ALA A 152 -10.52 -3.90 6.13
C ALA A 152 -11.55 -4.23 5.03
N ALA A 153 -11.55 -3.49 3.91
CA ALA A 153 -12.43 -3.74 2.76
C ALA A 153 -12.12 -5.08 2.05
N VAL A 154 -10.88 -5.55 2.14
CA VAL A 154 -10.45 -6.87 1.66
C VAL A 154 -10.87 -7.97 2.66
N ILE A 155 -10.56 -7.79 3.94
CA ILE A 155 -10.70 -8.84 4.96
C ILE A 155 -12.17 -9.03 5.39
N ALA A 156 -12.87 -7.95 5.76
CA ALA A 156 -14.17 -8.05 6.42
C ALA A 156 -15.23 -8.73 5.55
N PRO A 157 -15.40 -8.40 4.25
CA PRO A 157 -16.44 -9.05 3.42
C PRO A 157 -16.16 -10.53 3.20
N VAL A 158 -14.90 -10.93 3.01
CA VAL A 158 -14.53 -12.33 2.80
C VAL A 158 -14.86 -13.18 4.03
N MET A 159 -14.50 -12.69 5.22
CA MET A 159 -14.74 -13.42 6.47
C MET A 159 -16.21 -13.41 6.88
N LEU A 160 -16.91 -12.28 6.74
CA LEU A 160 -18.32 -12.17 7.12
C LEU A 160 -19.23 -13.01 6.20
N LEU A 161 -18.95 -13.04 4.90
CA LEU A 161 -19.72 -13.80 3.92
C LEU A 161 -19.21 -15.24 3.76
N ARG A 162 -18.15 -15.62 4.47
CA ARG A 162 -17.49 -16.94 4.40
C ARG A 162 -17.27 -17.40 2.96
N MET A 163 -16.67 -16.52 2.16
CA MET A 163 -16.52 -16.76 0.72
C MET A 163 -15.62 -17.98 0.46
N SER A 164 -15.94 -18.75 -0.58
CA SER A 164 -15.04 -19.79 -1.07
C SER A 164 -13.72 -19.19 -1.56
N LEU A 165 -12.66 -19.98 -1.67
CA LEU A 165 -11.35 -19.50 -2.14
C LEU A 165 -11.45 -18.77 -3.50
N ALA A 166 -12.19 -19.35 -4.45
CA ALA A 166 -12.39 -18.74 -5.77
C ALA A 166 -13.22 -17.45 -5.68
N GLY A 167 -14.27 -17.42 -4.86
CA GLY A 167 -15.09 -16.24 -4.64
C GLY A 167 -14.30 -15.10 -3.97
N ALA A 168 -13.50 -15.42 -2.95
CA ALA A 168 -12.62 -14.47 -2.28
C ALA A 168 -11.58 -13.90 -3.25
N ALA A 169 -10.90 -14.77 -4.02
CA ALA A 169 -9.90 -14.33 -4.98
C ALA A 169 -10.49 -13.41 -6.06
N ALA A 170 -11.65 -13.77 -6.62
CA ALA A 170 -12.35 -12.95 -7.61
C ALA A 170 -12.76 -11.59 -7.03
N TYR A 171 -13.36 -11.58 -5.83
CA TYR A 171 -13.74 -10.35 -5.15
C TYR A 171 -12.53 -9.42 -4.91
N ILE A 172 -11.46 -9.96 -4.33
CA ILE A 172 -10.24 -9.21 -4.02
C ILE A 172 -9.60 -8.66 -5.30
N ALA A 173 -9.51 -9.48 -6.36
CA ALA A 173 -8.95 -9.05 -7.64
C ALA A 173 -9.76 -7.91 -8.26
N VAL A 174 -11.09 -8.00 -8.26
CA VAL A 174 -11.97 -6.96 -8.80
C VAL A 174 -11.89 -5.69 -7.96
N LEU A 175 -11.96 -5.79 -6.63
CA LEU A 175 -11.88 -4.65 -5.72
C LEU A 175 -10.56 -3.89 -5.89
N LEU A 176 -9.43 -4.59 -5.78
CA LEU A 176 -8.11 -3.96 -5.87
C LEU A 176 -7.80 -3.50 -7.30
N GLY A 177 -8.24 -4.25 -8.31
CA GLY A 177 -8.15 -3.84 -9.72
C GLY A 177 -8.91 -2.55 -9.97
N LEU A 178 -10.14 -2.42 -9.47
CA LEU A 178 -10.92 -1.20 -9.62
C LEU A 178 -10.29 -0.04 -8.85
N LEU A 179 -9.86 -0.26 -7.60
CA LEU A 179 -9.18 0.76 -6.81
C LEU A 179 -7.90 1.28 -7.50
N THR A 180 -7.06 0.39 -8.02
CA THR A 180 -5.85 0.80 -8.76
C THR A 180 -6.19 1.65 -9.98
N LEU A 181 -7.19 1.26 -10.77
CA LEU A 181 -7.63 2.04 -11.94
C LEU A 181 -8.17 3.42 -11.55
N VAL A 182 -8.98 3.49 -10.49
CA VAL A 182 -9.50 4.76 -9.95
C VAL A 182 -8.34 5.65 -9.51
N PHE A 183 -7.38 5.12 -8.73
CA PHE A 183 -6.24 5.92 -8.28
C PHE A 183 -5.31 6.34 -9.43
N LEU A 184 -5.09 5.48 -10.42
CA LEU A 184 -4.37 5.84 -11.65
C LEU A 184 -5.05 6.97 -12.42
N SER A 185 -6.38 6.97 -12.49
CA SER A 185 -7.14 8.06 -13.12
C SER A 185 -6.99 9.37 -12.34
N GLY A 186 -6.99 9.30 -11.00
CA GLY A 186 -6.79 10.43 -10.10
C GLY A 186 -5.42 11.10 -10.25
N MET A 187 -4.39 10.35 -10.71
CA MET A 187 -3.04 10.90 -10.92
C MET A 187 -3.00 12.03 -11.96
N ARG A 188 -3.95 12.06 -12.90
CA ARG A 188 -4.08 13.19 -13.84
C ARG A 188 -4.40 14.49 -13.09
N GLY A 189 -5.36 14.43 -12.16
CA GLY A 189 -5.72 15.55 -11.31
C GLY A 189 -4.57 15.98 -10.39
N ALA A 190 -3.89 15.02 -9.77
CA ALA A 190 -2.70 15.30 -8.95
C ALA A 190 -1.59 16.03 -9.72
N THR A 191 -1.36 15.63 -10.99
CA THR A 191 -0.37 16.29 -11.84
C THR A 191 -0.75 17.76 -12.09
N SER A 192 -1.99 18.01 -12.50
CA SER A 192 -2.47 19.37 -12.78
C SER A 192 -2.34 20.30 -11.57
N ARG A 193 -2.59 19.79 -10.35
CA ARG A 193 -2.43 20.57 -9.11
C ARG A 193 -0.98 21.04 -8.94
N ILE A 194 -0.02 20.13 -9.06
CA ILE A 194 1.41 20.48 -8.90
C ILE A 194 1.87 21.47 -9.96
N GLU A 195 1.37 21.37 -11.20
CA GLU A 195 1.66 22.35 -12.25
C GLU A 195 1.16 23.75 -11.88
N THR A 196 -0.05 23.86 -11.32
CA THR A 196 -0.69 25.12 -10.94
C THR A 196 -0.24 25.70 -9.58
N MET A 197 0.52 24.97 -8.77
CA MET A 197 0.96 25.47 -7.47
C MET A 197 2.01 26.57 -7.64
N ASP A 198 1.78 27.73 -7.01
CA ASP A 198 2.81 28.75 -6.90
C ASP A 198 3.96 28.18 -6.06
N ALA A 199 5.17 28.24 -6.60
CA ALA A 199 6.37 27.68 -6.00
C ALA A 199 7.25 28.79 -5.41
#